data_AF-Q9N145-F1
#
_entry.id   AF-Q9N145-F1
#
_cell.length_a   1.000
_cell.length_b   1.000
_cell.length_c   1.000
_cell.angle_alpha   90.00
_cell.angle_beta   90.00
_cell.angle_gamma   90.00
#
_symmetry.space_group_name_H-M   'P 1'
#
loop_
_entity.id
_entity.type
_entity.pdbx_description
1 polymer ?
#
loop_
_entity_poly.entity_id
_entity_poly.type
_entity_poly.pdbx_seq_one_letter_code
_entity_poly.pdbx_strand_id
1 'polypeptide(L)'
;VQKTLTDEELADWKRRQQIACIGGPPNICLDRLENWITSLAESQLQTRQQIKKLEELQQKVSYKGDPIVQHRPMLEERIVELFRNLMKSAFVVERQPCMPMHPDRPLVIKTGVQFTTKVRLLVKFPELNYQLKIKVCIDKDSGDVAALRGSRKFNILGTNTKV
;
A
#
# COMPACT_ATOMS: atom_id res chain seq x y z
N VAL A 1 -6.46 1.06 16.31
CA VAL A 1 -5.05 1.13 15.83
C VAL A 1 -4.99 1.09 14.31
N GLN A 2 -5.18 -0.07 13.63
CA GLN A 2 -5.03 -0.12 12.17
C GLN A 2 -5.94 0.89 11.43
N LYS A 3 -7.24 0.94 11.76
CA LYS A 3 -8.18 1.88 11.15
C LYS A 3 -7.74 3.33 11.33
N THR A 4 -7.41 3.74 12.56
CA THR A 4 -6.85 5.08 12.85
C THR A 4 -5.63 5.39 11.97
N LEU A 5 -4.69 4.44 11.84
CA LEU A 5 -3.48 4.62 11.06
C LEU A 5 -3.76 4.75 9.54
N THR A 6 -4.72 3.98 9.01
CA THR A 6 -5.04 3.99 7.57
C THR A 6 -6.03 5.08 7.17
N ASP A 7 -7.03 5.34 8.00
CA ASP A 7 -8.20 6.14 7.66
C ASP A 7 -8.03 7.59 8.10
N GLU A 8 -7.19 7.84 9.11
CA GLU A 8 -6.90 9.20 9.62
C GLU A 8 -5.47 9.60 9.23
N GLU A 9 -4.45 9.00 9.84
CA GLU A 9 -3.05 9.44 9.69
C GLU A 9 -2.54 9.39 8.24
N LEU A 10 -2.81 8.27 7.55
CA LEU A 10 -2.44 8.12 6.14
C LEU A 10 -3.30 8.99 5.21
N ALA A 11 -4.59 9.17 5.53
CA ALA A 11 -5.48 10.05 4.76
C ALA A 11 -5.05 11.52 4.87
N ASP A 12 -4.69 11.96 6.07
CA ASP A 12 -4.17 13.29 6.36
C ASP A 12 -2.83 13.53 5.66
N TRP A 13 -1.95 12.53 5.63
CA TRP A 13 -0.72 12.62 4.83
C TRP A 13 -1.02 12.76 3.34
N LYS A 14 -1.95 11.97 2.77
CA LYS A 14 -2.38 12.11 1.37
C LYS A 14 -2.96 13.50 1.10
N ARG A 15 -3.75 14.04 2.03
CA ARG A 15 -4.31 15.39 1.93
C ARG A 15 -3.23 16.46 1.92
N ARG A 16 -2.23 16.36 2.81
CA ARG A 16 -1.07 17.25 2.81
C ARG A 16 -0.25 17.14 1.52
N GLN A 17 -0.08 15.94 0.98
CA GLN A 17 0.60 15.73 -0.31
C GLN A 17 -0.13 16.43 -1.46
N GLN A 18 -1.47 16.35 -1.51
CA GLN A 18 -2.26 17.06 -2.52
C GLN A 18 -2.06 18.57 -2.43
N ILE A 19 -2.09 19.12 -1.21
CA ILE A 19 -1.89 20.55 -0.96
C ILE A 19 -0.48 20.97 -1.37
N ALA A 20 0.55 20.18 -1.06
CA ALA A 20 1.92 20.44 -1.49
C ALA A 20 2.06 20.43 -3.03
N CYS A 21 1.33 19.56 -3.73
CA CYS A 21 1.36 19.51 -5.20
C CYS A 21 0.78 20.77 -5.88
N ILE A 22 -0.02 21.57 -5.18
CA ILE A 22 -0.60 22.82 -5.69
C ILE A 22 0.09 24.07 -5.11
N GLY A 23 1.30 23.92 -4.55
CA GLY A 23 2.11 25.02 -4.03
C GLY A 23 1.95 25.29 -2.53
N GLY A 24 1.29 24.39 -1.79
CA GLY A 24 1.23 24.46 -0.34
C GLY A 24 2.53 24.01 0.36
N PRO A 25 2.56 24.00 1.70
CA PRO A 25 3.78 23.72 2.47
C PRO A 25 4.29 22.28 2.22
N PRO A 26 5.63 22.08 2.13
CA PRO A 26 6.23 20.84 1.63
C PRO A 26 6.36 19.72 2.66
N ASN A 27 5.83 19.85 3.88
CA ASN A 27 6.08 18.85 4.93
C ASN A 27 5.24 17.56 4.74
N ILE A 28 5.82 16.61 3.99
CA ILE A 28 5.21 15.33 3.60
C ILE A 28 6.09 14.12 3.94
N CYS A 29 6.94 14.21 4.97
CA CYS A 29 7.80 13.10 5.37
C CYS A 29 6.99 11.86 5.79
N LEU A 30 7.42 10.68 5.32
CA LEU A 30 6.76 9.39 5.56
C LEU A 30 7.36 8.60 6.73
N ASP A 31 8.49 9.01 7.29
CA ASP A 31 9.27 8.15 8.21
C ASP A 31 8.48 7.76 9.48
N ARG A 32 7.68 8.68 10.03
CA ARG A 32 6.81 8.37 11.18
C ARG A 32 5.73 7.35 10.82
N LEU A 33 5.08 7.52 9.66
CA LEU A 33 4.05 6.58 9.18
C LEU A 33 4.66 5.22 8.87
N GLU A 34 5.84 5.20 8.25
CA GLU A 34 6.57 3.98 7.93
C GLU A 34 6.93 3.19 9.19
N ASN A 35 7.43 3.87 10.23
CA ASN A 35 7.72 3.22 11.51
C ASN A 35 6.47 2.59 12.13
N TRP A 36 5.37 3.35 12.21
CA TRP A 36 4.12 2.84 12.78
C TRP A 36 3.51 1.69 11.98
N ILE A 37 3.48 1.82 10.65
CA ILE A 37 2.95 0.79 9.75
C ILE A 37 3.82 -0.47 9.82
N THR A 38 5.15 -0.33 9.85
CA THR A 38 6.08 -1.45 9.98
C THR A 38 5.88 -2.16 11.32
N SER A 39 5.89 -1.46 12.45
CA SER A 39 5.67 -2.08 13.77
C SER A 39 4.31 -2.79 13.89
N LEU A 40 3.26 -2.21 13.30
CA LEU A 40 1.94 -2.85 13.25
C LEU A 40 1.99 -4.13 12.41
N ALA A 41 2.65 -4.10 11.25
CA ALA A 41 2.80 -5.25 10.38
C ALA A 41 3.62 -6.38 11.07
N GLU A 42 4.69 -6.04 11.79
CA GLU A 42 5.48 -7.00 12.58
C GLU A 42 4.61 -7.68 13.64
N SER A 43 3.82 -6.90 14.39
CA SER A 43 2.91 -7.44 15.41
C SER A 43 1.85 -8.36 14.82
N GLN A 44 1.38 -8.07 13.60
CA GLN A 44 0.44 -8.94 12.89
C GLN A 44 1.08 -10.25 12.44
N LEU A 45 2.33 -10.21 11.95
CA LEU A 45 3.08 -11.42 11.59
C LEU A 45 3.42 -12.26 12.83
N GLN A 46 3.79 -11.63 13.94
CA GLN A 46 4.00 -12.33 15.21
C GLN A 46 2.71 -13.01 15.66
N THR A 47 1.56 -12.32 15.60
CA THR A 47 0.26 -12.92 15.92
C THR A 47 -0.05 -14.13 15.04
N ARG A 48 0.23 -14.04 13.73
CA ARG A 48 0.10 -15.19 12.80
C ARG A 48 1.00 -16.36 13.21
N GLN A 49 2.23 -16.10 13.65
CA GLN A 49 3.12 -17.15 14.15
C GLN A 49 2.60 -17.79 15.44
N GLN A 50 2.02 -17.01 16.36
CA GLN A 50 1.40 -17.57 17.57
C GLN A 50 0.21 -18.46 17.23
N ILE A 51 -0.62 -18.06 16.27
CA ILE A 51 -1.77 -18.88 15.83
C ILE A 51 -1.29 -20.21 15.24
N LYS A 52 -0.21 -20.23 14.46
CA LYS A 52 0.42 -21.47 13.98
C LYS A 52 0.91 -22.37 15.13
N LYS A 53 1.51 -21.78 16.18
CA LYS A 53 1.91 -22.55 17.36
C LYS A 53 0.72 -23.15 18.09
N LEU A 54 -0.44 -22.48 18.12
CA LEU A 54 -1.67 -23.06 18.66
C LEU A 54 -2.12 -24.29 17.85
N GLU A 55 -1.99 -24.25 16.52
CA GLU A 55 -2.26 -25.42 15.68
C GLU A 55 -1.31 -26.59 15.99
N GLU A 56 -0.02 -26.33 16.16
CA GLU A 56 0.95 -27.36 16.56
C GLU A 56 0.62 -27.98 17.92
N LEU A 57 0.10 -27.20 18.86
CA LEU A 57 -0.34 -27.69 20.17
C LEU A 57 -1.62 -28.52 20.05
N GLN A 58 -2.59 -28.05 19.27
CA GLN A 58 -3.84 -28.78 18.98
C GLN A 58 -3.54 -30.16 18.37
N GLN A 59 -2.54 -30.26 17.49
CA GLN A 59 -2.13 -31.52 16.89
C GLN A 59 -1.50 -32.51 17.89
N LYS A 60 -0.87 -31.98 18.96
CA LYS A 60 -0.27 -32.82 20.02
C LYS A 60 -1.31 -33.31 21.01
N VAL A 61 -2.21 -32.42 21.43
CA VAL A 61 -3.26 -32.71 22.42
C VAL A 61 -4.48 -31.85 22.10
N SER A 62 -5.65 -32.48 22.06
CA SER A 62 -6.94 -31.78 21.97
C SER A 62 -7.99 -32.54 22.79
N TYR A 63 -9.08 -31.87 23.12
CA TYR A 63 -10.14 -32.39 23.98
C TYR A 63 -11.51 -31.89 23.53
N LYS A 64 -12.58 -32.54 24.03
CA LYS A 64 -13.95 -32.13 23.74
C LYS A 64 -14.18 -30.70 24.27
N GLY A 65 -14.50 -29.78 23.36
CA GLY A 65 -14.69 -28.36 23.71
C GLY A 65 -13.41 -27.53 23.70
N ASP A 66 -12.34 -28.01 23.07
CA ASP A 66 -11.08 -27.26 22.94
C ASP A 66 -11.28 -25.91 22.21
N PRO A 67 -10.96 -24.76 22.86
CA PRO A 67 -11.12 -23.44 22.28
C PRO A 67 -10.21 -23.20 21.08
N ILE A 68 -9.08 -23.91 20.96
CA ILE A 68 -8.20 -23.80 19.80
C ILE A 68 -8.94 -24.31 18.56
N VAL A 69 -9.59 -25.47 18.65
CA VAL A 69 -10.40 -26.04 17.55
C VAL A 69 -11.53 -25.09 17.15
N GLN A 70 -12.19 -24.47 18.14
CA GLN A 70 -13.37 -23.64 17.91
C GLN A 70 -13.03 -22.26 17.31
N HIS A 71 -11.97 -21.60 17.78
CA HIS A 71 -11.72 -20.20 17.46
C HIS A 71 -10.55 -19.98 16.51
N ARG A 72 -9.60 -20.91 16.40
CA ARG A 72 -8.41 -20.74 15.55
C ARG A 72 -8.76 -20.39 14.10
N PRO A 73 -9.70 -21.07 13.41
CA PRO A 73 -9.99 -20.75 12.01
C PRO A 73 -10.40 -19.29 11.79
N MET A 74 -11.26 -18.77 12.68
CA MET A 74 -11.71 -17.38 12.64
C MET A 74 -10.54 -16.41 12.91
N LEU A 75 -9.65 -16.74 13.86
CA LEU A 75 -8.47 -15.92 14.16
C LEU A 75 -7.49 -15.88 12.98
N GLU A 76 -7.29 -17.00 12.29
CA GLU A 76 -6.45 -17.08 11.08
C GLU A 76 -6.99 -16.23 9.94
N GLU A 77 -8.28 -16.33 9.65
CA GLU A 77 -8.92 -15.52 8.62
C GLU A 77 -8.80 -14.02 8.95
N ARG A 78 -9.09 -13.65 10.20
CA ARG A 78 -9.03 -12.25 10.65
C ARG A 78 -7.63 -11.66 10.57
N ILE A 79 -6.59 -12.40 10.97
CA ILE A 79 -5.21 -11.87 10.91
C ILE A 79 -4.73 -11.72 9.47
N VAL A 80 -5.12 -12.65 8.57
CA VAL A 80 -4.84 -12.56 7.13
C VAL A 80 -5.51 -11.33 6.54
N GLU A 81 -6.78 -11.10 6.86
CA GLU A 81 -7.51 -9.94 6.37
C GLU A 81 -6.88 -8.62 6.84
N LEU A 82 -6.58 -8.51 8.13
CA LEU A 82 -5.95 -7.31 8.71
C LEU A 82 -4.61 -7.01 8.03
N PHE A 83 -3.76 -8.02 7.89
CA PHE A 83 -2.44 -7.88 7.26
C PHE A 83 -2.57 -7.51 5.77
N ARG A 84 -3.47 -8.17 5.03
CA ARG A 84 -3.75 -7.85 3.63
C ARG A 84 -4.21 -6.40 3.46
N ASN A 85 -5.12 -5.93 4.31
CA ASN A 85 -5.64 -4.57 4.24
C ASN A 85 -4.55 -3.55 4.60
N LEU A 86 -3.70 -3.85 5.59
CA LEU A 86 -2.55 -3.01 5.93
C LEU A 86 -1.57 -2.90 4.76
N MET A 87 -1.18 -4.02 4.17
CA MET A 87 -0.25 -4.07 3.02
C MET A 87 -0.78 -3.28 1.82
N LYS A 88 -2.08 -3.40 1.52
CA LYS A 88 -2.72 -2.63 0.44
C LYS A 88 -2.66 -1.13 0.71
N SER A 89 -3.00 -0.70 1.92
CA SER A 89 -2.99 0.72 2.30
C SER A 89 -1.58 1.31 2.38
N ALA A 90 -0.59 0.49 2.77
CA ALA A 90 0.80 0.90 2.94
C ALA A 90 1.54 1.15 1.61
N PHE A 91 1.01 0.71 0.48
CA PHE A 91 1.59 1.00 -0.83
C PHE A 91 1.12 2.36 -1.34
N VAL A 92 2.03 3.33 -1.38
CA VAL A 92 1.73 4.74 -1.66
C VAL A 92 2.58 5.31 -2.79
N VAL A 93 2.05 6.36 -3.44
CA VAL A 93 2.83 7.22 -4.33
C VAL A 93 3.51 8.27 -3.48
N GLU A 94 4.80 8.12 -3.19
CA GLU A 94 5.59 9.07 -2.40
C GLU A 94 5.86 10.36 -3.18
N ARG A 95 6.13 10.26 -4.49
CA ARG A 95 6.28 11.40 -5.40
C ARG A 95 5.34 11.24 -6.58
N GLN A 96 4.40 12.18 -6.69
CA GLN A 96 3.43 12.24 -7.79
C GLN A 96 4.13 12.39 -9.15
N PRO A 97 3.49 11.94 -10.26
CA PRO A 97 4.01 12.11 -11.60
C PRO A 97 4.42 13.55 -11.90
N CYS A 98 5.66 13.76 -12.33
CA CYS A 98 6.20 15.09 -12.61
C CYS A 98 7.25 15.03 -13.72
N MET A 99 7.26 16.03 -14.60
CA MET A 99 8.29 16.20 -15.62
C MET A 99 9.51 16.90 -15.00
N PRO A 100 10.74 16.36 -15.16
CA PRO A 100 11.94 16.97 -14.57
C PRO A 100 12.19 18.44 -14.97
N MET A 101 11.73 18.83 -16.16
CA MET A 101 11.86 20.20 -16.68
C MET A 101 10.79 21.17 -16.15
N HIS A 102 9.79 20.67 -15.42
CA HIS A 102 8.70 21.46 -14.86
C HIS A 102 8.38 21.02 -13.41
N PRO A 103 9.35 21.16 -12.48
CA PRO A 103 9.20 20.67 -11.10
C PRO A 103 8.04 21.34 -10.34
N ASP A 104 7.70 22.58 -10.66
CA ASP A 104 6.63 23.35 -10.01
C ASP A 104 5.22 23.00 -10.54
N ARG A 105 5.12 22.11 -11.52
CA ARG A 105 3.85 21.70 -12.14
C ARG A 105 3.70 20.17 -12.13
N PRO A 106 3.65 19.54 -10.94
CA PRO A 106 3.33 18.12 -10.84
C PRO A 106 1.94 17.84 -11.41
N LEU A 107 1.67 16.57 -11.78
CA LEU A 107 0.40 16.09 -12.35
C LEU A 107 0.06 16.62 -13.76
N VAL A 108 0.82 17.56 -14.31
CA VAL A 108 0.69 17.99 -15.71
C VAL A 108 1.78 17.30 -16.53
N ILE A 109 1.37 16.43 -17.47
CA ILE A 109 2.29 15.63 -18.29
C ILE A 109 2.11 15.99 -19.76
N LYS A 110 3.19 16.39 -20.42
CA LYS A 110 3.21 16.67 -21.86
C LYS A 110 3.53 15.39 -22.64
N THR A 111 2.72 15.07 -23.64
CA THR A 111 2.97 13.92 -24.53
C THR A 111 4.34 14.03 -25.19
N GLY A 112 5.05 12.89 -25.28
CA GLY A 112 6.41 12.83 -25.84
C GLY A 112 7.51 13.31 -24.89
N VAL A 113 7.17 13.84 -23.71
CA VAL A 113 8.14 14.24 -22.68
C VAL A 113 8.19 13.20 -21.57
N GLN A 114 9.41 12.88 -21.12
CA GLN A 114 9.61 11.95 -20.01
C GLN A 114 9.14 12.57 -18.68
N PHE A 115 8.58 11.73 -17.82
CA PHE A 115 8.19 12.08 -16.46
C PHE A 115 8.68 11.01 -15.48
N THR A 116 8.67 11.35 -14.21
CA THR A 116 9.08 10.45 -13.13
C THR A 116 7.99 10.36 -12.06
N THR A 117 7.90 9.21 -11.40
CA THR A 117 7.08 9.00 -10.21
C THR A 117 7.87 8.12 -9.24
N LYS A 118 7.59 8.24 -7.95
CA LYS A 118 8.19 7.41 -6.91
C LYS A 118 7.07 6.78 -6.09
N VAL A 119 7.08 5.45 -6.01
CA VAL A 119 6.23 4.69 -5.10
C VAL A 119 7.05 4.19 -3.92
N ARG A 120 6.39 3.96 -2.79
CA ARG A 120 7.00 3.44 -1.57
C ARG A 120 6.03 2.49 -0.90
N LEU A 121 6.54 1.37 -0.42
CA LEU A 121 5.83 0.52 0.53
C LEU A 121 6.23 0.96 1.94
N LEU A 122 5.27 1.36 2.76
CA LEU A 122 5.49 1.83 4.14
C LEU A 122 5.73 0.69 5.14
N VAL A 123 5.71 -0.56 4.68
CA VAL A 123 6.11 -1.74 5.45
C VAL A 123 7.54 -2.09 5.07
N LYS A 124 8.47 -2.00 6.02
CA LYS A 124 9.88 -2.35 5.82
C LYS A 124 10.18 -3.75 6.35
N PHE A 125 10.12 -4.73 5.45
CA PHE A 125 10.58 -6.09 5.71
C PHE A 125 11.76 -6.44 4.80
N PRO A 126 12.92 -6.82 5.36
CA PRO A 126 14.06 -7.28 4.57
C PRO A 126 13.70 -8.43 3.62
N GLU A 127 12.76 -9.28 4.02
CA GLU A 127 12.26 -10.43 3.25
C GLU A 127 11.50 -10.02 1.99
N LEU A 128 10.97 -8.79 1.93
CA LEU A 128 10.27 -8.26 0.76
C LEU A 128 11.22 -7.59 -0.24
N ASN A 129 12.49 -7.39 0.12
CA ASN A 129 13.47 -6.75 -0.76
C ASN A 129 13.61 -7.55 -2.06
N TYR A 130 13.44 -6.85 -3.19
CA TYR A 130 13.49 -7.41 -4.54
C TYR A 130 12.42 -8.47 -4.88
N GLN A 131 11.43 -8.68 -4.00
CA GLN A 131 10.33 -9.62 -4.25
C GLN A 131 9.13 -8.98 -4.96
N LEU A 132 9.00 -7.65 -4.88
CA LEU A 132 7.85 -6.92 -5.38
C LEU A 132 8.13 -6.32 -6.76
N LYS A 133 7.41 -6.80 -7.78
CA LYS A 133 7.48 -6.25 -9.15
C LYS A 133 6.31 -5.30 -9.38
N ILE A 134 6.61 -4.02 -9.53
CA ILE A 134 5.63 -2.94 -9.73
C ILE A 134 5.46 -2.69 -11.22
N LYS A 135 4.22 -2.76 -11.71
CA LYS A 135 3.84 -2.41 -13.09
C LYS A 135 3.08 -1.10 -13.14
N VAL A 136 3.48 -0.21 -14.03
CA VAL A 136 2.79 1.06 -14.30
C VAL A 136 1.77 0.86 -15.42
N CYS A 137 0.58 1.41 -15.23
CA CYS A 137 -0.51 1.44 -16.20
C CYS A 137 -1.23 2.79 -16.14
N ILE A 138 -1.79 3.21 -17.27
CA ILE A 138 -2.65 4.38 -17.39
C ILE A 138 -4.06 3.90 -17.79
N ASP A 139 -5.10 4.56 -17.26
CA ASP A 139 -6.51 4.29 -17.58
C ASP A 139 -6.95 2.82 -17.42
N LYS A 140 -6.37 2.08 -16.45
CA LYS A 140 -6.61 0.64 -16.29
C LYS A 140 -8.06 0.29 -15.92
N ASP A 141 -8.68 1.09 -15.05
CA ASP A 141 -10.02 0.85 -14.49
C ASP A 141 -11.01 1.97 -14.87
N SER A 142 -10.78 2.66 -15.99
CA SER A 142 -11.53 3.87 -16.38
C SER A 142 -13.02 3.64 -16.70
N GLY A 143 -13.53 2.39 -16.65
CA GLY A 143 -14.95 2.05 -16.75
C GLY A 143 -15.72 2.86 -17.82
N ASP A 144 -16.94 3.29 -17.47
CA ASP A 144 -17.82 4.15 -18.29
C ASP A 144 -17.28 5.57 -18.55
N VAL A 145 -16.22 6.01 -17.85
CA VAL A 145 -15.58 7.33 -18.10
C VAL A 145 -14.76 7.30 -19.39
N ALA A 146 -14.24 6.13 -19.77
CA ALA A 146 -13.69 5.91 -21.12
C ALA A 146 -14.76 5.91 -22.22
N ALA A 147 -16.04 5.79 -21.87
CA ALA A 147 -17.17 5.86 -22.80
C ALA A 147 -17.69 7.29 -23.02
N LEU A 148 -17.13 8.30 -22.31
CA LEU A 148 -17.34 9.70 -22.68
C LEU A 148 -16.81 9.93 -24.10
N ARG A 149 -17.72 10.28 -25.01
CA ARG A 149 -17.43 10.49 -26.43
C ARG A 149 -16.32 11.55 -26.57
N GLY A 150 -15.18 11.16 -27.13
CA GLY A 150 -14.03 12.05 -27.36
C GLY A 150 -12.92 11.96 -26.31
N SER A 151 -13.02 11.10 -25.30
CA SER A 151 -11.92 10.83 -24.37
C SER A 151 -10.71 10.25 -25.10
N ARG A 152 -9.57 10.96 -25.02
CA ARG A 152 -8.31 10.54 -25.64
C ARG A 152 -7.66 9.43 -24.81
N LYS A 153 -7.08 8.45 -25.48
CA LYS A 153 -6.32 7.35 -24.85
C LYS A 153 -4.82 7.57 -25.06
N PHE A 154 -4.03 7.22 -24.05
CA PHE A 154 -2.59 7.34 -24.07
C PHE A 154 -1.92 6.02 -23.70
N ASN A 155 -0.67 5.85 -24.12
CA ASN A 155 0.15 4.69 -23.77
C ASN A 155 1.36 5.14 -22.96
N ILE A 156 1.76 4.32 -21.99
CA ILE A 156 3.04 4.49 -21.30
C ILE A 156 4.13 3.86 -22.17
N LEU A 157 5.10 4.68 -22.58
CA LEU A 157 6.29 4.25 -23.31
C LEU A 157 7.51 4.32 -22.39
N GLY A 158 8.48 3.42 -22.60
CA GLY A 158 9.66 3.26 -21.74
C GLY A 158 9.49 2.13 -20.72
N THR A 159 10.17 2.26 -19.57
CA THR A 159 10.17 1.21 -18.53
C THR A 159 8.83 1.19 -17.78
N ASN A 160 7.98 0.22 -18.10
CA ASN A 160 6.66 0.05 -17.47
C ASN A 160 6.68 -0.87 -16.24
N THR A 161 7.84 -1.43 -15.90
CA THR A 161 7.98 -2.37 -14.77
C THR A 161 9.27 -2.11 -14.02
N LYS A 162 9.20 -2.09 -12.68
CA LYS A 162 10.36 -1.90 -11.80
C LYS A 162 10.24 -2.79 -10.58
N VAL A 163 11.38 -3.29 -10.10
CA VAL A 163 11.53 -3.99 -8.82
C VAL A 163 11.96 -2.97 -7.76
#